data_AF-A0A2E7MX81-F1
#
_entry.id   AF-A0A2E7MX81-F1
#
_cell.length_a   1.000
_cell.length_b   1.000
_cell.length_c   1.000
_cell.angle_alpha   90.00
_cell.angle_beta   90.00
_cell.angle_gamma   90.00
#
_symmetry.space_group_name_H-M   'P 1'
#
loop_
_entity.id
_entity.type
_entity.pdbx_description
1 polymer ?
#
loop_
_entity_poly.entity_id
_entity_poly.type
_entity_poly.pdbx_seq_one_letter_code
_entity_poly.pdbx_strand_id
1 'polypeptide(L)'
;MDTFRLITLVDITETGARRGEDPVEFRQQQNFLSVLQTIGLRTNLDYSSGPIQKKGQSIKNNLGSEYKGQQSIWQFDFTIPAPDSLTVDMLNNDFNLIPIITNLTETAEFKNNVFITQNDKISNVYFELLDK
;
A
#
# COMPACT_ATOMS: atom_id res chain seq x y z
N MET A 1 13.18 -13.12 -10.70
CA MET A 1 12.21 -13.31 -9.60
C MET A 1 11.81 -11.91 -9.26
N ASP A 2 10.61 -11.51 -9.66
CA ASP A 2 10.34 -10.08 -9.83
C ASP A 2 10.06 -9.46 -8.46
N THR A 3 10.78 -8.39 -8.13
CA THR A 3 10.60 -7.67 -6.86
C THR A 3 9.88 -6.36 -7.14
N PHE A 4 8.75 -6.17 -6.47
CA PHE A 4 7.92 -4.98 -6.55
C PHE A 4 8.00 -4.19 -5.25
N ARG A 5 7.80 -2.88 -5.38
CA ARG A 5 7.60 -1.98 -4.26
C ARG A 5 6.25 -1.32 -4.35
N LEU A 6 5.53 -1.33 -3.23
CA LEU A 6 4.35 -0.55 -2.95
C LEU A 6 4.76 0.62 -2.06
N ILE A 7 4.41 1.84 -2.48
CA ILE A 7 4.55 3.07 -1.67
C ILE A 7 3.17 3.65 -1.46
N THR A 8 2.77 3.92 -0.22
CA THR A 8 1.40 4.37 0.09
C THR A 8 1.35 5.37 1.23
N LEU A 9 0.30 6.19 1.24
CA LEU A 9 -0.08 7.06 2.37
C LEU A 9 -1.01 6.35 3.37
N VAL A 10 -1.55 5.21 2.98
CA VAL A 10 -2.45 4.40 3.83
C VAL A 10 -1.63 3.65 4.86
N ASP A 11 -2.08 3.66 6.11
CA ASP A 11 -1.45 2.88 7.16
C ASP A 11 -1.68 1.38 6.95
N ILE A 12 -0.62 0.71 6.50
CA ILE A 12 -0.58 -0.74 6.23
C ILE A 12 0.37 -1.45 7.21
N THR A 13 0.54 -0.93 8.42
CA THR A 13 1.45 -1.52 9.42
C THR A 13 1.07 -2.98 9.72
N GLU A 14 2.02 -3.90 9.57
CA GLU A 14 1.85 -5.31 9.92
C GLU A 14 2.04 -5.48 11.44
N THR A 15 0.94 -5.61 12.17
CA THR A 15 0.94 -5.73 13.64
C THR A 15 0.76 -7.18 14.12
N GLY A 16 0.20 -8.04 13.27
CA GLY A 16 -0.22 -9.40 13.64
C GLY A 16 -1.49 -9.45 14.50
N ALA A 17 -2.12 -8.29 14.77
CA ALA A 17 -3.24 -8.19 15.69
C ALA A 17 -4.50 -8.92 15.19
N ARG A 18 -5.25 -9.50 16.13
CA ARG A 18 -6.45 -10.32 15.92
C ARG A 18 -7.69 -9.64 16.47
N ARG A 19 -8.86 -10.19 16.12
CA ARG A 19 -10.15 -9.69 16.60
C ARG A 19 -10.19 -9.70 18.14
N GLY A 20 -10.44 -8.54 18.73
CA GLY A 20 -10.55 -8.36 20.19
C GLY A 20 -9.29 -7.80 20.85
N GLU A 21 -8.19 -7.69 20.11
CA GLU A 21 -6.99 -6.96 20.54
C GLU A 21 -7.14 -5.46 20.27
N ASP A 22 -6.04 -4.69 20.33
CA ASP A 22 -6.10 -3.24 20.16
C ASP A 22 -6.83 -2.86 18.84
N PRO A 23 -7.87 -2.01 18.90
CA PRO A 23 -8.68 -1.69 17.72
C PRO A 23 -7.90 -0.99 16.61
N VAL A 24 -6.87 -0.20 16.93
CA VAL A 24 -6.03 0.47 15.94
C VAL A 24 -5.10 -0.54 15.29
N GLU A 25 -4.37 -1.33 16.08
CA GLU A 25 -3.47 -2.37 15.58
C GLU A 25 -4.20 -3.40 14.72
N PHE A 26 -5.40 -3.83 15.14
CA PHE A 26 -6.25 -4.73 14.37
C PHE A 26 -6.61 -4.14 13.00
N ARG A 27 -6.96 -2.85 12.94
CA ARG A 27 -7.34 -2.16 11.69
C ARG A 27 -6.15 -1.93 10.77
N GLN A 28 -4.97 -1.63 11.32
CA GLN A 28 -3.71 -1.58 10.56
C GLN A 28 -3.44 -2.94 9.90
N GLN A 29 -3.58 -4.03 10.68
CA GLN A 29 -3.45 -5.38 10.14
C GLN A 29 -4.48 -5.67 9.04
N GLN A 30 -5.73 -5.20 9.16
CA GLN A 30 -6.73 -5.40 8.11
C GLN A 30 -6.36 -4.69 6.79
N ASN A 31 -5.81 -3.47 6.86
CA ASN A 31 -5.30 -2.79 5.68
C ASN A 31 -4.14 -3.57 5.04
N PHE A 32 -3.20 -4.06 5.85
CA PHE A 32 -2.09 -4.88 5.34
C PHE A 32 -2.58 -6.18 4.70
N LEU A 33 -3.52 -6.90 5.34
CA LEU A 33 -4.12 -8.09 4.76
C LEU A 33 -4.86 -7.79 3.45
N SER A 34 -5.48 -6.62 3.32
CA SER A 34 -6.13 -6.19 2.08
C SER A 34 -5.13 -6.02 0.94
N VAL A 35 -3.93 -5.48 1.23
CA VAL A 35 -2.82 -5.42 0.27
C VAL A 35 -2.43 -6.82 -0.18
N LEU A 36 -2.16 -7.73 0.76
CA LEU A 36 -1.75 -9.10 0.46
C LEU A 36 -2.80 -9.86 -0.36
N GLN A 37 -4.07 -9.74 0.02
CA GLN A 37 -5.17 -10.40 -0.68
C GLN A 37 -5.36 -9.86 -2.09
N THR A 38 -5.24 -8.54 -2.28
CA THR A 38 -5.37 -7.91 -3.61
C THR A 38 -4.30 -8.42 -4.57
N ILE A 39 -3.03 -8.48 -4.13
CA ILE A 39 -1.94 -9.09 -4.92
C ILE A 39 -2.20 -10.59 -5.14
N GLY A 40 -2.67 -11.28 -4.09
CA GLY A 40 -3.03 -12.69 -4.08
C GLY A 40 -4.09 -13.12 -5.10
N LEU A 41 -4.87 -12.18 -5.64
CA LEU A 41 -5.80 -12.45 -6.74
C LEU A 41 -5.07 -12.83 -8.05
N ARG A 42 -3.82 -12.38 -8.22
CA ARG A 42 -3.01 -12.60 -9.43
C ARG A 42 -1.98 -13.69 -9.23
N THR A 43 -1.28 -13.65 -8.10
CA THR A 43 -0.16 -14.54 -7.83
C THR A 43 0.09 -14.66 -6.33
N ASN A 44 0.71 -15.77 -5.93
CA ASN A 44 1.33 -15.84 -4.61
C ASN A 44 2.49 -14.84 -4.55
N LEU A 45 2.71 -14.29 -3.36
CA LEU A 45 3.80 -13.36 -3.07
C LEU A 45 4.55 -13.84 -1.83
N ASP A 46 5.83 -13.51 -1.77
CA ASP A 46 6.69 -13.67 -0.61
C ASP A 46 7.25 -12.31 -0.20
N TYR A 47 7.51 -12.10 1.09
CA TYR A 47 8.17 -10.91 1.60
C TYR A 47 9.01 -11.25 2.83
N SER A 48 10.16 -10.58 2.99
CA SER A 48 11.08 -10.82 4.12
C SER A 48 10.78 -9.96 5.35
N SER A 49 10.09 -8.84 5.15
CA SER A 49 9.79 -7.86 6.20
C SER A 49 8.50 -7.12 5.88
N GLY A 50 7.71 -6.83 6.92
CA GLY A 50 6.52 -6.00 6.79
C GLY A 50 6.82 -4.55 6.38
N PRO A 51 5.77 -3.74 6.17
CA PRO A 51 5.92 -2.37 5.67
C PRO A 51 6.70 -1.46 6.62
N ILE A 52 7.56 -0.62 6.06
CA ILE A 52 8.37 0.34 6.79
C ILE A 52 7.73 1.73 6.69
N GLN A 53 7.46 2.35 7.84
CA GLN A 53 6.97 3.73 7.90
C GLN A 53 8.13 4.73 7.87
N LYS A 54 8.01 5.76 7.03
CA LYS A 54 8.90 6.92 6.98
C LYS A 54 8.10 8.21 6.87
N LYS A 55 8.73 9.34 7.18
CA LYS A 55 8.17 10.66 6.87
C LYS A 55 8.70 11.16 5.53
N GLY A 56 7.84 11.71 4.68
CA GLY A 56 8.24 12.23 3.37
C GLY A 56 7.19 13.13 2.73
N GLN A 57 7.53 13.75 1.60
CA GLN A 57 6.57 14.50 0.78
C GLN A 57 5.96 13.57 -0.26
N SER A 58 4.65 13.65 -0.49
CA SER A 58 3.89 12.85 -1.46
C SER A 58 4.50 12.89 -2.86
N ILE A 59 4.70 14.10 -3.41
CA ILE A 59 5.23 14.33 -4.76
C ILE A 59 6.61 13.69 -4.95
N LYS A 60 7.46 13.72 -3.91
CA LYS A 60 8.80 13.09 -3.94
C LYS A 60 8.76 11.56 -3.95
N ASN A 61 7.59 10.97 -3.68
CA ASN A 61 7.36 9.53 -3.62
C ASN A 61 6.32 9.09 -4.66
N ASN A 62 6.11 9.88 -5.73
CA ASN A 62 5.14 9.60 -6.81
C ASN A 62 3.68 9.43 -6.35
N LEU A 63 3.32 10.09 -5.24
CA LEU A 63 1.97 10.11 -4.70
C LEU A 63 1.27 11.44 -5.04
N GLY A 64 -0.05 11.47 -4.87
CA GLY A 64 -0.94 12.54 -5.28
C GLY A 64 -0.51 13.94 -4.82
N SER A 65 -0.55 14.89 -5.76
CA SER A 65 -0.10 16.28 -5.52
C SER A 65 -0.96 17.07 -4.52
N GLU A 66 -2.18 16.62 -4.18
CA GLU A 66 -3.04 17.26 -3.18
C GLU A 66 -2.60 16.96 -1.74
N TYR A 67 -1.83 15.89 -1.50
CA TYR A 67 -1.31 15.56 -0.17
C TYR A 67 -0.10 16.44 0.17
N LYS A 68 -0.36 17.64 0.68
CA LYS A 68 0.68 18.64 0.95
C LYS A 68 1.45 18.37 2.25
N GLY A 69 2.65 18.94 2.36
CA GLY A 69 3.45 18.88 3.57
C GLY A 69 4.15 17.54 3.79
N GLN A 70 4.59 17.32 5.03
CA GLN A 70 5.27 16.09 5.44
C GLN A 70 4.24 15.06 5.88
N GLN A 71 4.23 13.91 5.21
CA GLN A 71 3.28 12.84 5.38
C GLN A 71 3.96 11.58 5.95
N SER A 72 3.22 10.75 6.67
CA SER A 72 3.57 9.35 6.90
C SER A 72 3.44 8.58 5.59
N ILE A 73 4.47 7.83 5.23
CA ILE A 73 4.54 7.02 4.01
C ILE A 73 4.97 5.62 4.41
N TRP A 74 4.25 4.62 3.92
CA TRP A 74 4.59 3.22 4.08
C TRP A 74 5.20 2.69 2.79
N GLN A 75 6.27 1.92 2.94
CA GLN A 75 6.93 1.22 1.85
C GLN A 75 6.91 -0.28 2.14
N PHE A 76 6.46 -1.06 1.17
CA PHE A 76 6.40 -2.52 1.27
C PHE A 76 6.99 -3.14 0.02
N ASP A 77 8.04 -3.94 0.21
CA ASP A 77 8.72 -4.64 -0.86
C ASP A 77 8.31 -6.12 -0.79
N PHE A 78 7.86 -6.66 -1.92
CA PHE A 78 7.44 -8.06 -2.04
C PHE A 78 7.96 -8.65 -3.34
N THR A 79 8.09 -9.96 -3.37
CA THR A 79 8.64 -10.70 -4.49
C THR A 79 7.64 -11.74 -4.96
N ILE A 80 7.57 -11.96 -6.28
CA ILE A 80 6.73 -13.00 -6.86
C ILE A 80 7.59 -14.14 -7.43
N PRO A 81 7.27 -15.41 -7.15
CA PRO A 81 8.07 -16.54 -7.64
C PRO A 81 7.97 -16.77 -9.15
N ALA A 82 6.80 -16.49 -9.74
CA ALA A 82 6.54 -16.72 -11.15
C ALA A 82 6.87 -15.45 -11.97
N PRO A 83 7.90 -15.47 -12.83
CA PRO A 83 8.21 -14.32 -13.67
C PRO A 83 7.03 -13.94 -14.58
N ASP A 84 6.85 -12.64 -14.83
CA ASP A 84 5.81 -12.09 -15.71
C ASP A 84 4.35 -12.39 -15.27
N SER A 85 4.11 -12.97 -14.09
CA SER A 85 2.76 -13.25 -13.58
C SER A 85 2.06 -12.02 -13.00
N LEU A 86 2.77 -10.91 -12.88
CA LEU A 86 2.28 -9.64 -12.36
C LEU A 86 2.96 -8.49 -13.11
N THR A 87 2.21 -7.42 -13.36
CA THR A 87 2.76 -6.17 -13.88
C THR A 87 2.29 -4.99 -13.04
N VAL A 88 2.99 -3.86 -13.13
CA VAL A 88 2.57 -2.61 -12.46
C VAL A 88 1.18 -2.18 -12.94
N ASP A 89 0.84 -2.38 -14.21
CA ASP A 89 -0.50 -2.08 -14.74
C ASP A 89 -1.59 -2.96 -14.13
N MET A 90 -1.31 -4.25 -13.89
CA MET A 90 -2.22 -5.13 -13.15
C MET A 90 -2.45 -4.63 -11.73
N LEU A 91 -1.38 -4.29 -11.01
CA LEU A 91 -1.47 -3.71 -9.66
C LEU A 91 -2.28 -2.42 -9.65
N ASN A 92 -2.02 -1.51 -10.59
CA ASN A 92 -2.78 -0.27 -10.70
C ASN A 92 -4.28 -0.51 -10.92
N ASN A 93 -4.65 -1.49 -11.73
CA ASN A 93 -6.05 -1.81 -11.99
C ASN A 93 -6.72 -2.50 -10.79
N ASP A 94 -6.03 -3.48 -10.19
CA ASP A 94 -6.60 -4.31 -9.13
C ASP A 94 -6.74 -3.56 -7.80
N PHE A 95 -5.82 -2.64 -7.51
CA PHE A 95 -5.89 -1.81 -6.30
C PHE A 95 -6.86 -0.65 -6.40
N ASN A 96 -7.21 -0.19 -7.61
CA ASN A 96 -8.06 0.98 -7.74
C ASN A 96 -9.43 0.70 -7.11
N LEU A 97 -9.87 1.59 -6.22
CA LEU A 97 -11.14 1.51 -5.49
C LEU A 97 -11.22 0.39 -4.43
N ILE A 98 -10.12 -0.29 -4.10
CA ILE A 98 -10.09 -1.23 -2.98
C ILE A 98 -10.31 -0.46 -1.66
N PRO A 99 -11.31 -0.82 -0.83
CA PRO A 99 -11.58 -0.13 0.43
C PRO A 99 -10.39 -0.14 1.39
N ILE A 100 -10.24 0.96 2.12
CA ILE A 100 -9.24 1.09 3.19
C ILE A 100 -9.91 1.54 4.49
N ILE A 101 -9.28 1.20 5.61
CA ILE A 101 -9.63 1.72 6.92
C ILE A 101 -8.76 2.96 7.19
N THR A 102 -9.39 4.05 7.58
CA THR A 102 -8.73 5.34 7.85
C THR A 102 -8.86 5.75 9.32
N ASN A 103 -8.28 6.90 9.66
CA ASN A 103 -8.16 7.42 11.01
C ASN A 103 -7.32 6.50 11.91
N LEU A 104 -6.20 6.00 11.37
CA LEU A 104 -5.18 5.25 12.12
C LEU A 104 -4.00 6.18 12.44
N THR A 105 -2.79 5.88 11.97
CA THR A 105 -1.59 6.71 12.22
C THR A 105 -1.09 7.46 10.97
N GLU A 106 -1.83 7.35 9.86
CA GLU A 106 -1.63 8.19 8.69
C GLU A 106 -1.88 9.67 8.98
N THR A 107 -1.13 10.52 8.29
CA THR A 107 -1.28 11.97 8.37
C THR A 107 -2.02 12.54 7.16
N ALA A 108 -2.28 11.71 6.15
CA ALA A 108 -2.96 12.10 4.94
C ALA A 108 -4.48 12.04 5.15
N GLU A 109 -5.20 13.06 4.70
CA GLU A 109 -6.66 13.09 4.71
C GLU A 109 -7.18 12.63 3.35
N PHE A 110 -7.92 11.52 3.32
CA PHE A 110 -8.47 10.96 2.09
C PHE A 110 -9.88 11.47 1.84
N LYS A 111 -10.18 11.87 0.59
CA LYS A 111 -11.55 12.23 0.18
C LYS A 111 -12.48 11.03 0.15
N ASN A 112 -11.95 9.87 -0.26
CA ASN A 112 -12.64 8.59 -0.33
C ASN A 112 -11.79 7.56 0.40
N ASN A 113 -12.42 6.69 1.19
CA ASN A 113 -11.74 5.63 1.93
C ASN A 113 -11.46 4.42 1.03
N VAL A 114 -10.73 4.65 -0.06
CA VAL A 114 -10.27 3.63 -1.00
C VAL A 114 -8.83 3.91 -1.45
N PHE A 115 -8.14 2.89 -1.93
CA PHE A 115 -6.95 3.09 -2.75
C PHE A 115 -7.32 3.77 -4.08
N ILE A 116 -6.51 4.74 -4.49
CA ILE A 116 -6.60 5.44 -5.77
C ILE A 116 -5.24 5.35 -6.45
N THR A 117 -5.21 4.74 -7.62
CA THR A 117 -4.00 4.54 -8.44
C THR A 117 -4.03 5.40 -9.70
N GLN A 118 -5.21 5.76 -10.19
CA GLN A 118 -5.44 6.35 -11.51
C GLN A 118 -5.77 7.85 -11.46
N ASN A 119 -5.20 8.60 -10.50
CA ASN A 119 -5.43 10.05 -10.39
C ASN A 119 -4.23 10.78 -9.75
N ASP A 120 -3.47 11.50 -10.56
CA ASP A 120 -2.23 12.21 -10.15
C ASP A 120 -2.41 13.27 -9.04
N LYS A 121 -3.65 13.70 -8.78
CA LYS A 121 -3.94 14.65 -7.70
C LYS A 121 -4.13 13.95 -6.35
N ILE A 122 -4.80 12.81 -6.35
CA ILE A 122 -5.27 12.15 -5.12
C ILE A 122 -4.82 10.69 -4.99
N SER A 123 -3.90 10.22 -5.85
CA SER A 123 -3.34 8.88 -5.76
C SER A 123 -2.64 8.68 -4.42
N ASN A 124 -3.09 7.68 -3.66
CA ASN A 124 -2.57 7.39 -2.32
C ASN A 124 -1.70 6.15 -2.29
N VAL A 125 -1.51 5.48 -3.42
CA VAL A 125 -0.60 4.35 -3.59
C VAL A 125 0.11 4.43 -4.94
N TYR A 126 1.35 3.98 -4.98
CA TYR A 126 2.21 3.91 -6.15
C TYR A 126 2.95 2.57 -6.16
N PHE A 127 3.18 2.01 -7.35
CA PHE A 127 3.85 0.74 -7.54
C PHE A 127 5.04 0.90 -8.49
N GLU A 128 6.15 0.24 -8.20
CA GLU A 128 7.30 0.14 -9.10
C GLU A 128 7.89 -1.28 -9.10
N LEU A 129 8.47 -1.65 -10.24
CA LEU A 129 9.26 -2.86 -10.38
C LEU A 129 10.72 -2.51 -10.08
N LEU A 130 11.31 -3.14 -9.06
CA LEU A 130 12.68 -2.87 -8.63
C LEU A 130 13.71 -3.71 -9.39
N ASP A 131 13.40 -4.98 -9.64
CA ASP A 131 14.29 -5.92 -10.32
C ASP A 131 13.48 -7.02 -11.04
N LYS A 132 14.03 -7.53 -12.14
CA LYS A 132 13.47 -8.64 -12.95
C LYS A 132 14.34 -9.90 -12.80
#